data_AF-A0A843YMR4-F1
#
_entry.id   AF-A0A843YMR4-F1
#
_cell.length_a   1.000
_cell.length_b   1.000
_cell.length_c   1.000
_cell.angle_alpha   90.00
_cell.angle_beta   90.00
_cell.angle_gamma   90.00
#
_symmetry.space_group_name_H-M   'P 1'
#
loop_
_entity.id
_entity.type
_entity.pdbx_description
1 polymer ?
#
loop_
_entity_poly.entity_id
_entity_poly.type
_entity_poly.pdbx_seq_one_letter_code
_entity_poly.pdbx_strand_id
1 'polypeptide(L)' 'MLAQQLKLRDAADDDAVRTVVITGGEKIFAAGADIKEMVRLGPIDTLTDIRPEYWKTIATFPKPLLAAALLHK' A
#
# COMPACT_ATOMS: atom_id res chain seq x y z
N MET A 1 3.06 -4.22 5.77
CA MET A 1 1.67 -3.92 5.34
C MET A 1 0.85 -3.34 6.47
N LEU A 2 0.55 -4.06 7.57
CA LEU A 2 -0.25 -3.51 8.69
C LEU A 2 0.34 -2.20 9.28
N ALA A 3 1.63 -2.15 9.56
CA ALA A 3 2.28 -0.94 10.08
C ALA A 3 2.24 0.25 9.09
N GLN A 4 2.19 0.00 7.78
CA GLN A 4 2.05 1.05 6.77
C GLN A 4 0.61 1.56 6.71
N GLN A 5 -0.38 0.67 6.88
CA GLN A 5 -1.79 1.05 6.98
C GLN A 5 -2.03 1.94 8.20
N LEU A 6 -1.45 1.60 9.36
CA LEU A 6 -1.56 2.43 10.57
C LEU A 6 -1.00 3.83 10.34
N LYS A 7 0.21 3.94 9.77
CA LYS A 7 0.80 5.23 9.42
C LYS A 7 -0.06 6.06 8.47
N LEU A 8 -0.71 5.41 7.50
CA LEU A 8 -1.58 6.11 6.56
C LEU A 8 -2.87 6.60 7.25
N ARG A 9 -3.41 5.84 8.22
CA ARG A 9 -4.54 6.30 9.05
C ARG A 9 -4.14 7.48 9.93
N ASP A 10 -3.02 7.38 10.64
CA ASP A 10 -2.51 8.46 11.49
C ASP A 10 -2.31 9.75 10.68
N ALA A 11 -1.74 9.62 9.47
CA ALA A 11 -1.55 10.75 8.55
C ALA A 11 -2.88 11.30 7.97
N ALA A 12 -3.94 10.49 7.91
CA ALA A 12 -5.27 10.96 7.53
C ALA A 12 -5.87 11.87 8.62
N ASP A 13 -5.66 11.50 9.89
CA ASP A 13 -6.25 12.19 11.04
C ASP A 13 -5.40 13.39 11.53
N ASP A 14 -4.15 13.50 11.10
CA ASP A 14 -3.26 14.62 11.48
C ASP A 14 -3.43 15.85 10.57
N ASP A 15 -4.06 16.91 11.08
CA ASP A 15 -4.27 18.18 10.36
C ASP A 15 -2.97 18.90 9.96
N ALA A 16 -1.84 18.63 10.64
CA ALA A 16 -0.55 19.16 10.24
C ALA A 16 -0.02 18.48 8.97
N VAL A 17 -0.44 17.25 8.67
CA VAL A 17 -0.12 16.54 7.44
C VAL A 17 -1.02 17.03 6.32
N ARG A 18 -0.41 17.66 5.31
CA ARG A 18 -1.12 18.19 4.14
C ARG A 18 -1.07 17.28 2.92
N THR A 19 -0.04 16.43 2.85
CA THR A 19 0.26 15.57 1.71
C THR A 19 1.08 14.38 2.19
N VAL A 20 0.89 13.21 1.56
CA VAL A 20 1.71 12.01 1.80
C VAL A 20 2.40 11.59 0.51
N VAL A 21 3.69 11.20 0.63
CA VAL A 21 4.45 10.57 -0.44
C VAL A 21 4.69 9.11 -0.08
N ILE A 22 4.31 8.20 -0.97
CA ILE A 22 4.68 6.78 -0.91
C ILE A 22 5.89 6.58 -1.84
N THR A 23 6.91 5.91 -1.34
CA THR A 23 8.11 5.52 -2.10
C THR A 23 8.47 4.07 -1.78
N GLY A 24 9.34 3.48 -2.60
CA GLY A 24 9.91 2.16 -2.35
C GLY A 24 11.32 2.21 -1.78
N GLY A 25 12.10 1.19 -2.10
CA GLY A 25 13.53 1.17 -1.79
C GLY A 25 14.33 2.06 -2.75
N GLU A 26 15.63 2.18 -2.50
CA GLU A 26 16.55 3.01 -3.31
C GLU A 26 16.59 2.66 -4.80
N LYS A 27 16.27 1.40 -5.14
CA LYS A 27 16.31 0.89 -6.52
C LYS A 27 14.91 0.80 -7.11
N ILE A 28 14.00 0.09 -6.44
CA ILE A 28 12.66 -0.23 -6.96
C ILE A 28 11.56 0.34 -6.06
N PHE A 29 10.48 0.82 -6.70
CA PHE A 29 9.26 1.22 -6.00
C PHE A 29 8.53 0.01 -5.40
N ALA A 30 8.20 -0.97 -6.24
CA ALA A 30 7.59 -2.24 -5.86
C ALA A 30 7.98 -3.32 -6.89
N ALA A 31 8.27 -4.54 -6.42
CA ALA A 31 8.62 -5.68 -7.30
C ALA A 31 7.41 -6.46 -7.83
N GLY A 32 6.19 -5.97 -7.59
CA GLY A 32 4.95 -6.72 -7.79
C GLY A 32 4.55 -7.56 -6.57
N ALA A 33 3.50 -8.36 -6.74
CA ALA A 33 3.03 -9.31 -5.73
C ALA A 33 3.81 -10.63 -5.80
N ASP A 34 3.98 -11.31 -4.67
CA ASP A 34 4.62 -12.62 -4.64
C ASP A 34 3.70 -13.67 -5.26
N ILE A 35 4.02 -14.08 -6.50
CA ILE A 35 3.25 -15.09 -7.22
C ILE A 35 3.27 -16.45 -6.51
N LYS A 36 4.35 -16.80 -5.81
CA LYS A 36 4.45 -18.07 -5.09
C LYS A 36 3.54 -18.07 -3.87
N GLU A 37 3.37 -16.92 -3.22
CA GLU A 37 2.35 -16.73 -2.18
C GLU A 37 0.95 -16.90 -2.79
N MET A 38 0.66 -16.21 -3.89
CA MET A 38 -0.66 -16.21 -4.52
C MET A 38 -1.10 -17.59 -5.03
N VAL A 39 -0.18 -18.38 -5.61
CA VAL A 39 -0.47 -19.74 -6.11
C VAL A 39 -0.86 -20.71 -4.99
N ARG A 40 -0.45 -20.42 -3.74
CA ARG A 40 -0.76 -21.26 -2.58
C ARG A 40 -2.07 -20.91 -1.89
N LEU A 41 -2.71 -19.80 -2.26
CA LEU A 41 -3.98 -19.38 -1.66
C LEU A 41 -5.13 -20.23 -2.20
N GLY A 42 -5.86 -20.88 -1.31
CA GLY A 42 -7.12 -21.53 -1.64
C GLY A 42 -8.27 -20.52 -1.74
N PRO A 43 -9.48 -20.99 -2.10
CA PRO A 43 -10.66 -20.13 -2.20
C PRO A 43 -11.00 -19.39 -0.90
N ILE A 44 -10.87 -20.06 0.25
CA ILE A 44 -11.15 -19.45 1.57
C ILE A 44 -10.10 -18.40 1.89
N ASP A 45 -8.81 -18.71 1.69
CA ASP A 45 -7.72 -17.77 1.97
C ASP A 45 -7.85 -16.49 1.15
N THR A 46 -8.29 -16.62 -0.10
CA THR A 46 -8.55 -15.49 -1.01
C THR A 46 -9.70 -14.61 -0.51
N LEU A 47 -10.76 -15.21 0.04
CA LEU A 47 -11.90 -14.47 0.59
C LEU A 47 -11.54 -13.73 1.89
N THR A 48 -10.64 -14.28 2.69
CA THR A 48 -10.19 -13.68 3.95
C THR A 48 -8.95 -12.80 3.80
N ASP A 49 -8.52 -12.54 2.57
CA ASP A 49 -7.33 -11.78 2.27
C ASP A 49 -7.49 -10.32 2.73
N ILE A 50 -6.48 -9.80 3.41
CA ILE A 50 -6.46 -8.42 3.93
C ILE A 50 -5.96 -7.40 2.89
N ARG A 51 -5.34 -7.85 1.79
CA ARG A 51 -4.81 -6.98 0.72
C ARG A 51 -5.87 -6.03 0.14
N PRO A 52 -7.11 -6.47 -0.16
CA PRO A 52 -8.18 -5.57 -0.60
C PRO A 52 -8.42 -4.38 0.35
N GLU A 53 -8.34 -4.59 1.66
CA GLU A 53 -8.53 -3.52 2.65
C GLU A 53 -7.35 -2.52 2.65
N TYR A 54 -6.13 -2.99 2.44
CA TYR A 54 -4.98 -2.10 2.25
C TYR A 54 -5.13 -1.25 0.99
N TRP A 55 -5.60 -1.86 -0.10
CA TRP A 55 -5.76 -1.16 -1.39
C TRP A 55 -6.89 -0.14 -1.30
N LYS A 56 -7.98 -0.48 -0.61
CA LYS A 56 -9.07 0.45 -0.29
C LYS A 56 -8.57 1.63 0.52
N THR A 57 -7.73 1.40 1.54
CA THR A 57 -7.17 2.49 2.36
C THR A 57 -6.36 3.49 1.51
N ILE A 58 -5.59 2.99 0.54
CA ILE A 58 -4.83 3.83 -0.40
C ILE A 58 -5.78 4.59 -1.34
N ALA A 59 -6.76 3.88 -1.93
CA ALA A 59 -7.68 4.44 -2.91
C ALA A 59 -8.62 5.51 -2.32
N THR A 60 -8.97 5.40 -1.04
CA THR A 60 -9.89 6.32 -0.35
C THR A 60 -9.18 7.30 0.58
N PHE A 61 -7.85 7.45 0.46
CA PHE A 61 -7.11 8.36 1.33
C PHE A 61 -7.56 9.82 1.10
N PRO A 62 -7.87 10.60 2.15
CA PRO A 62 -8.60 11.87 2.00
C PRO A 62 -7.74 13.08 1.62
N LYS A 63 -6.42 12.91 1.56
CA LYS A 63 -5.44 13.98 1.28
C LYS A 63 -4.64 13.63 0.02
N PRO A 64 -3.95 14.59 -0.62
CA PRO A 64 -3.05 14.29 -1.73
C PRO A 64 -2.04 13.18 -1.38
N LEU A 65 -2.06 12.12 -2.19
CA LEU A 65 -1.17 10.95 -2.07
C LEU A 65 -0.35 10.81 -3.35
N LEU A 66 0.96 10.98 -3.26
CA LEU A 66 1.85 10.91 -4.41
C LEU A 66 2.70 9.64 -4.36
N ALA A 67 2.86 9.00 -5.51
CA ALA A 67 3.84 7.92 -5.68
C ALA A 67 5.15 8.50 -6.23
N ALA A 68 6.24 8.34 -5.48
CA ALA A 68 7.59 8.59 -5.97
C ALA A 68 8.18 7.27 -6.49
N ALA A 69 7.96 7.00 -7.77
CA ALA A 69 8.46 5.79 -8.44
C ALA A 69 9.64 6.14 -9.36
N LEU A 70 10.74 5.41 -9.21
CA LEU A 70 11.86 5.50 -10.15
C LEU A 70 11.52 4.72 -11.41
N LEU A 71 11.77 5.32 -12.57
CA LEU A 71 11.75 4.60 -13.84
C LEU A 71 13.01 3.71 -13.88
N HIS A 72 12.83 2.40 -13.83
CA HIS A 72 13.90 1.50 -14.27
C HIS A 72 13.98 1.58 -15.80
N LYS A 73 15.15 1.95 -16.32
CA LYS A 73 15.48 1.78 -17.74
C LYS A 73 15.67 0.31 -18.08
#